data_AF-A0A2D5GSW9-F1
#
_entry.id   AF-A0A2D5GSW9-F1
#
_cell.length_a   1.000
_cell.length_b   1.000
_cell.length_c   1.000
_cell.angle_alpha   90.00
_cell.angle_beta   90.00
_cell.angle_gamma   90.00
#
_symmetry.space_group_name_H-M   'P 1'
#
loop_
_entity.id
_entity.type
_entity.pdbx_description
1 polymer ?
#
loop_
_entity_poly.entity_id
_entity_poly.type
_entity_poly.pdbx_seq_one_letter_code
_entity_poly.pdbx_strand_id
1 'polypeptide(L)'
;MMKPTGLELDANTPDKGSQKVIPGVYPAHITNLRTHEYNGSYVFNTSIRIADEAKKMDIDGHDISWMTGREYVSKGVWLNPNPAEGQEWKNKRYLEWFTNCGADFESADTNGNIKVGQVEEGDILGNPVFAKLGNAKYTDREGIEKEKIEVSAVLPWEDGKPLSEDELGSDVPF
;
A
#
# COMPACT_ATOMS: atom_id res chain seq x y z
N MET A 1 -44.92 -0.48 -25.72
CA MET A 1 -43.69 0.24 -25.32
C MET A 1 -43.63 0.20 -23.79
N MET A 2 -42.88 -0.74 -23.24
CA MET A 2 -42.65 -0.86 -21.79
C MET A 2 -41.65 0.21 -21.36
N LYS A 3 -41.99 1.00 -20.34
CA LYS A 3 -41.01 1.76 -19.57
C LYS A 3 -40.48 0.84 -18.47
N PRO A 4 -39.16 0.70 -18.27
CA PRO A 4 -38.65 0.17 -17.02
C PRO A 4 -38.78 1.25 -15.95
N THR A 5 -39.68 0.98 -15.00
CA THR A 5 -39.82 1.67 -13.73
C THR A 5 -38.78 1.10 -12.76
N GLY A 6 -38.12 1.94 -11.96
CA GLY A 6 -37.43 1.50 -10.75
C GLY A 6 -35.91 1.49 -10.80
N LEU A 7 -35.31 2.66 -11.01
CA LEU A 7 -34.08 3.06 -10.34
C LEU A 7 -34.20 4.56 -10.13
N GLU A 8 -34.87 4.92 -9.04
CA GLU A 8 -34.63 6.24 -8.44
C GLU A 8 -33.13 6.26 -8.13
N LEU A 9 -32.42 7.20 -8.74
CA LEU A 9 -31.08 7.56 -8.30
C LEU A 9 -31.27 8.08 -6.88
N ASP A 10 -30.97 7.24 -5.90
CA ASP A 10 -30.89 7.67 -4.50
C ASP A 10 -29.91 8.85 -4.45
N ALA A 11 -30.46 10.06 -4.39
CA ALA A 11 -29.74 11.32 -4.19
C ALA A 11 -29.10 11.42 -2.78
N ASN A 12 -28.84 10.26 -2.18
CA ASN A 12 -28.26 10.05 -0.87
C ASN A 12 -27.20 8.94 -0.90
N THR A 13 -26.64 8.61 -2.07
CA THR A 13 -25.24 8.19 -2.06
C THR A 13 -24.48 9.46 -1.69
N PRO A 14 -23.88 9.58 -0.48
CA PRO A 14 -22.93 10.65 -0.29
C PRO A 14 -21.97 10.50 -1.44
N ASP A 15 -21.86 11.55 -2.27
CA ASP A 15 -20.76 11.69 -3.17
C ASP A 15 -19.55 11.30 -2.31
N LYS A 16 -18.92 10.15 -2.59
CA LYS A 16 -17.70 9.75 -1.90
C LYS A 16 -16.57 10.67 -2.39
N GLY A 17 -16.87 11.97 -2.52
CA GLY A 17 -16.11 13.10 -2.03
C GLY A 17 -14.81 12.58 -1.53
N SER A 18 -13.88 12.54 -2.47
CA SER A 18 -12.50 12.10 -2.35
C SER A 18 -12.12 12.03 -0.89
N GLN A 19 -11.93 10.82 -0.35
CA GLN A 19 -11.42 10.65 1.02
C GLN A 19 -10.31 11.69 1.17
N LYS A 20 -10.52 12.71 2.02
CA LYS A 20 -9.58 13.82 2.12
C LYS A 20 -8.40 13.33 2.93
N VAL A 21 -7.45 12.63 2.31
CA VAL A 21 -6.17 12.35 2.96
C VAL A 21 -5.37 13.63 3.03
N ILE A 22 -4.63 13.79 4.13
CA ILE A 22 -3.55 14.78 4.18
C ILE A 22 -2.31 14.04 3.64
N PRO A 23 -1.71 14.45 2.51
CA PRO A 23 -0.46 13.84 2.06
C PRO A 23 0.61 13.98 3.14
N GLY A 24 1.37 12.92 3.39
CA GLY A 24 2.30 12.91 4.51
C GLY A 24 2.95 11.55 4.72
N VAL A 25 3.76 11.46 5.76
CA VAL A 25 4.43 10.24 6.19
C VAL A 25 3.90 9.87 7.57
N TYR A 26 3.37 8.67 7.69
CA TYR A 26 2.61 8.24 8.87
C TYR A 26 3.17 6.95 9.45
N PRO A 27 3.28 6.80 10.78
CA PRO A 27 3.56 5.51 11.40
C PRO A 27 2.41 4.55 11.08
N ALA A 28 2.75 3.33 10.69
CA ALA A 28 1.79 2.37 10.18
C ALA A 28 2.32 0.92 10.29
N HIS A 29 1.45 -0.03 9.98
CA HIS A 29 1.76 -1.45 9.99
C HIS A 29 1.28 -2.11 8.71
N ILE A 30 2.04 -3.08 8.20
CA ILE A 30 1.61 -3.91 7.07
C ILE A 30 0.53 -4.89 7.56
N THR A 31 -0.65 -4.87 6.94
CA THR A 31 -1.80 -5.71 7.34
C THR A 31 -2.19 -6.76 6.32
N ASN A 32 -1.69 -6.65 5.09
CA ASN A 32 -1.96 -7.63 4.03
C ASN A 32 -0.94 -7.53 2.90
N LEU A 33 -0.65 -8.64 2.24
CA LEU A 33 0.08 -8.68 0.96
C LEU A 33 -0.75 -9.38 -0.12
N ARG A 34 -1.11 -8.64 -1.17
CA ARG A 34 -1.74 -9.21 -2.37
C ARG A 34 -0.75 -9.32 -3.50
N THR A 35 -0.76 -10.47 -4.18
CA THR A 35 0.13 -10.74 -5.30
C THR A 35 -0.68 -11.12 -6.55
N HIS A 36 -0.34 -10.50 -7.67
CA HIS A 36 -0.91 -10.81 -8.97
C HIS A 36 0.19 -11.09 -9.98
N GLU A 37 0.06 -12.17 -10.75
CA GLU A 37 0.94 -12.44 -11.88
C GLU A 37 0.40 -11.75 -13.15
N TYR A 38 1.29 -11.11 -13.91
CA TYR A 38 0.98 -10.49 -15.18
C TYR A 38 2.16 -10.67 -16.14
N ASN A 39 1.95 -11.46 -17.20
CA ASN A 39 2.94 -11.72 -18.26
C ASN A 39 4.32 -12.18 -17.72
N GLY A 40 4.34 -13.04 -16.70
CA GLY A 40 5.58 -13.55 -16.09
C GLY A 40 6.26 -12.57 -15.12
N SER A 41 5.68 -11.39 -14.88
CA SER A 41 6.02 -10.49 -13.78
C SER A 41 5.03 -10.65 -12.63
N TYR A 42 5.42 -10.26 -11.43
CA TYR A 42 4.53 -10.19 -10.26
C TYR A 42 4.30 -8.75 -9.85
N VAL A 43 3.07 -8.44 -9.46
CA VAL A 43 2.66 -7.16 -8.91
C VAL A 43 2.19 -7.38 -7.49
N PHE A 44 2.82 -6.69 -6.56
CA PHE A 44 2.50 -6.75 -5.14
C PHE A 44 1.79 -5.47 -4.70
N ASN A 45 0.72 -5.62 -3.94
CA ASN A 45 0.02 -4.54 -3.28
C ASN A 45 -0.03 -4.83 -1.79
N THR A 46 0.55 -3.95 -0.99
CA THR A 46 0.47 -4.03 0.47
C THR A 46 -0.70 -3.22 0.97
N SER A 47 -1.47 -3.77 1.90
CA SER A 47 -2.42 -2.99 2.71
C SER A 47 -1.70 -2.55 3.98
N ILE A 48 -1.91 -1.29 4.33
CA ILE A 48 -1.18 -0.63 5.42
C ILE A 48 -2.18 0.10 6.29
N ARG A 49 -2.17 -0.21 7.59
CA ARG A 49 -3.01 0.43 8.60
C ARG A 49 -2.23 1.51 9.33
N ILE A 50 -2.77 2.72 9.40
CA ILE A 50 -2.15 3.81 10.15
C ILE A 50 -2.17 3.47 11.65
N ALA A 51 -1.00 3.57 12.29
CA ALA A 51 -0.78 3.19 13.67
C ALA A 51 -1.36 4.22 14.66
N ASP A 52 -1.62 3.79 15.89
CA ASP A 52 -2.19 4.63 16.95
C ASP A 52 -1.30 5.82 17.35
N GLU A 53 0.01 5.69 17.14
CA GLU A 53 0.99 6.74 17.31
C GLU A 53 0.70 7.99 16.45
N ALA A 54 0.03 7.82 15.31
CA ALA A 54 -0.38 8.92 14.45
C ALA A 54 -1.35 9.89 15.15
N LYS A 55 -2.13 9.45 16.16
CA LYS A 55 -3.05 10.31 16.92
C LYS A 55 -2.36 11.51 17.60
N LYS A 56 -1.05 11.42 17.82
CA LYS A 56 -0.25 12.47 18.47
C LYS A 56 0.43 13.41 17.49
N MET A 57 0.31 13.17 16.19
CA MET A 57 0.94 13.99 15.17
C MET A 57 0.04 15.16 14.78
N ASP A 58 0.68 16.29 14.53
CA ASP A 58 0.11 17.41 13.80
C ASP A 58 0.85 17.50 12.48
N ILE A 59 0.11 17.57 11.37
CA ILE A 59 0.69 17.77 10.04
C ILE A 59 0.14 19.07 9.50
N ASP A 60 1.01 20.07 9.39
CA ASP A 60 0.69 21.40 8.88
C ASP A 60 -0.51 22.07 9.59
N GLY A 61 -0.65 21.86 10.91
CA GLY A 61 -1.75 22.42 11.71
C GLY A 61 -3.05 21.63 11.61
N HIS A 62 -3.01 20.41 11.08
CA HIS A 62 -4.17 19.52 10.99
C HIS A 62 -4.11 18.36 11.98
N ASP A 63 -5.23 18.14 12.68
CA ASP A 63 -5.48 16.91 13.43
C ASP A 63 -5.70 15.75 12.45
N ILE A 64 -4.84 14.74 12.56
CA ILE A 64 -4.87 13.53 11.73
C ILE A 64 -5.42 12.31 12.49
N SER A 65 -5.94 12.49 13.71
CA SER A 65 -6.44 11.39 14.55
C SER A 65 -7.44 10.49 13.83
N TRP A 66 -8.28 11.06 12.96
CA TRP A 66 -9.27 10.37 12.14
C TRP A 66 -8.69 9.43 11.06
N MET A 67 -7.40 9.56 10.73
CA MET A 67 -6.68 8.66 9.81
C MET A 67 -6.22 7.38 10.50
N THR A 68 -6.09 7.40 11.83
CA THR A 68 -5.63 6.26 12.62
C THR A 68 -6.57 5.07 12.45
N GLY A 69 -6.00 3.86 12.34
CA GLY A 69 -6.75 2.63 12.14
C GLY A 69 -7.32 2.44 10.74
N ARG A 70 -7.25 3.46 9.86
CA ARG A 70 -7.66 3.31 8.46
C ARG A 70 -6.60 2.58 7.67
N GLU A 71 -7.09 1.79 6.72
CA GLU A 71 -6.24 1.07 5.78
C GLU A 71 -6.13 1.79 4.44
N TYR A 72 -4.92 1.76 3.89
CA TYR A 72 -4.59 2.27 2.58
C TYR A 72 -3.80 1.22 1.80
N VAL A 73 -4.05 1.16 0.49
CA VAL A 73 -3.38 0.21 -0.39
C VAL A 73 -2.20 0.89 -1.07
N SER A 74 -1.09 0.19 -1.18
CA SER A 74 0.08 0.67 -1.90
C SER A 74 -0.16 0.75 -3.40
N LYS A 75 0.66 1.57 -4.06
CA LYS A 75 0.91 1.39 -5.48
C LYS A 75 1.47 -0.02 -5.74
N GLY A 76 1.15 -0.59 -6.90
CA GLY A 76 1.71 -1.88 -7.32
C GLY A 76 3.24 -1.83 -7.38
N VAL A 77 3.88 -2.72 -6.63
CA VAL A 77 5.33 -2.93 -6.60
C VAL A 77 5.65 -4.12 -7.49
N TRP A 78 6.54 -3.95 -8.47
CA TRP A 78 6.75 -4.94 -9.52
C TRP A 78 8.02 -5.77 -9.27
N LEU A 79 7.90 -7.09 -9.38
CA LEU A 79 9.02 -8.01 -9.48
C LEU A 79 9.06 -8.61 -10.88
N ASN A 80 10.20 -8.50 -11.53
CA ASN A 80 10.49 -9.17 -12.77
C ASN A 80 11.52 -10.27 -12.48
N PRO A 81 11.12 -11.55 -12.35
CA PRO A 81 12.01 -12.62 -11.89
C PRO A 81 13.11 -12.94 -12.92
N ASN A 82 12.82 -12.73 -14.21
CA ASN A 82 13.76 -12.92 -15.31
C ASN A 82 13.90 -11.62 -16.10
N PRO A 83 14.57 -10.58 -15.56
CA PRO A 83 14.82 -9.37 -16.33
C PRO A 83 15.77 -9.69 -17.49
N ALA A 84 15.55 -9.08 -18.65
CA ALA A 84 16.55 -9.11 -19.71
C ALA A 84 17.83 -8.40 -19.25
N GLU A 85 18.98 -8.76 -19.83
CA GLU A 85 20.28 -8.14 -19.52
C GLU A 85 20.20 -6.60 -19.62
N GLY A 86 20.64 -5.91 -18.57
CA GLY A 86 20.58 -4.45 -18.47
C GLY A 86 19.22 -3.89 -17.99
N GLN A 87 18.26 -4.76 -17.63
CA GLN A 87 16.95 -4.37 -17.09
C GLN A 87 16.77 -4.71 -15.61
N GLU A 88 17.85 -5.00 -14.89
CA GLU A 88 17.86 -5.35 -13.46
C GLU A 88 17.30 -4.21 -12.60
N TRP A 89 17.48 -2.96 -13.06
CA TRP A 89 16.93 -1.75 -12.43
C TRP A 89 15.41 -1.78 -12.25
N LYS A 90 14.68 -2.61 -13.03
CA LYS A 90 13.22 -2.77 -12.89
C LYS A 90 12.82 -3.30 -11.51
N ASN A 91 13.69 -4.05 -10.85
CA ASN A 91 13.44 -4.62 -9.51
C ASN A 91 13.93 -3.71 -8.37
N LYS A 92 14.55 -2.55 -8.65
CA LYS A 92 15.07 -1.64 -7.62
C LYS A 92 13.99 -1.24 -6.62
N ARG A 93 12.80 -0.87 -7.12
CA ARG A 93 11.66 -0.48 -6.27
C ARG A 93 11.15 -1.64 -5.42
N TYR A 94 11.19 -2.85 -5.95
CA TYR A 94 10.80 -4.04 -5.19
C TYR A 94 11.72 -4.26 -4.00
N LEU A 95 13.03 -4.26 -4.25
CA LEU A 95 14.04 -4.43 -3.20
C LEU A 95 13.91 -3.33 -2.14
N GLU A 96 13.88 -2.06 -2.57
CA GLU A 96 13.74 -0.92 -1.66
C GLU A 96 12.46 -1.02 -0.81
N TRP A 97 11.32 -1.34 -1.42
CA TRP A 97 10.05 -1.43 -0.72
C TRP A 97 10.08 -2.50 0.38
N PHE A 98 10.46 -3.72 0.01
CA PHE A 98 10.37 -4.85 0.92
C PHE A 98 11.50 -4.87 1.95
N THR A 99 12.69 -4.36 1.63
CA THR A 99 13.73 -4.10 2.63
C THR A 99 13.26 -3.09 3.67
N ASN A 100 12.56 -2.03 3.26
CA ASN A 100 11.98 -1.06 4.19
C ASN A 100 10.81 -1.64 5.01
N CYS A 101 10.16 -2.71 4.53
CA CYS A 101 9.19 -3.50 5.30
C CYS A 101 9.86 -4.53 6.23
N GLY A 102 11.19 -4.64 6.25
CA GLY A 102 11.92 -5.61 7.08
C GLY A 102 12.20 -6.97 6.44
N ALA A 103 11.91 -7.15 5.15
CA ALA A 103 12.29 -8.37 4.44
C ALA A 103 13.81 -8.45 4.28
N ASP A 104 14.38 -9.60 4.64
CA ASP A 104 15.80 -9.90 4.41
C ASP A 104 15.96 -10.57 3.03
N PHE A 105 16.82 -9.99 2.19
CA PHE A 105 17.19 -10.57 0.92
C PHE A 105 18.62 -11.06 1.03
N GLU A 106 18.85 -12.35 0.77
CA GLU A 106 20.20 -12.90 0.70
C GLU A 106 21.05 -12.08 -0.29
N SER A 107 22.29 -11.79 0.13
CA SER A 107 23.23 -10.94 -0.61
C SER A 107 23.40 -11.41 -2.05
N ALA A 108 23.55 -10.45 -2.96
CA ALA A 108 23.77 -10.67 -4.38
C ALA A 108 24.83 -11.75 -4.65
N ASP A 109 24.60 -12.56 -5.70
CA ASP A 109 25.59 -13.52 -6.15
C ASP A 109 26.88 -12.83 -6.64
N THR A 110 27.91 -13.62 -6.96
CA THR A 110 29.22 -13.13 -7.45
C THR A 110 29.15 -12.28 -8.72
N ASN A 111 27.99 -12.17 -9.38
CA ASN A 111 27.76 -11.30 -10.53
C ASN A 111 27.00 -10.02 -10.17
N GLY A 112 26.72 -9.77 -8.88
CA GLY A 112 25.91 -8.64 -8.44
C GLY A 112 24.41 -8.82 -8.71
N ASN A 113 23.99 -10.04 -9.11
CA ASN A 113 22.58 -10.35 -9.31
C ASN A 113 22.01 -10.84 -7.98
N ILE A 114 21.10 -10.07 -7.41
CA ILE A 114 20.24 -10.58 -6.33
C ILE A 114 19.31 -11.57 -7.02
N LYS A 115 19.38 -12.86 -6.67
CA LYS A 115 18.24 -13.75 -6.92
C LYS A 115 17.13 -13.20 -6.04
N VAL A 116 16.32 -12.31 -6.62
CA VAL A 116 15.27 -11.63 -5.89
C VAL A 116 14.23 -12.69 -5.53
N GLY A 117 14.34 -13.22 -4.31
CA GLY A 117 13.33 -14.09 -3.74
C GLY A 117 12.00 -13.36 -3.73
N GLN A 118 10.93 -14.08 -4.06
CA GLN A 118 9.59 -13.59 -3.88
C GLN A 118 9.31 -13.50 -2.37
N VAL A 119 8.95 -12.30 -1.89
CA VAL A 119 8.52 -12.08 -0.52
C VAL A 119 7.18 -12.79 -0.30
N GLU A 120 7.09 -13.50 0.81
CA GLU A 120 5.87 -14.08 1.32
C GLU A 120 5.19 -13.12 2.31
N GLU A 121 3.89 -13.30 2.52
CA GLU A 121 3.14 -12.42 3.42
C GLU A 121 3.69 -12.44 4.85
N GLY A 122 4.10 -13.62 5.33
CA GLY A 122 4.66 -13.80 6.69
C GLY A 122 5.98 -13.07 6.94
N ASP A 123 6.73 -12.69 5.90
CA ASP A 123 8.01 -11.99 6.05
C ASP A 123 7.83 -10.53 6.50
N ILE A 124 6.66 -9.95 6.23
CA ILE A 124 6.42 -8.52 6.38
C ILE A 124 5.16 -8.17 7.18
N LEU A 125 4.27 -9.13 7.43
CA LEU A 125 3.01 -8.88 8.10
C LEU A 125 3.23 -8.40 9.53
N GLY A 126 2.51 -7.34 9.92
CA GLY A 126 2.64 -6.72 11.24
C GLY A 126 3.87 -5.82 11.38
N ASN A 127 4.82 -5.83 10.44
CA ASN A 127 6.03 -5.02 10.57
C ASN A 127 5.70 -3.50 10.55
N PRO A 128 6.36 -2.73 11.44
CA PRO A 128 6.16 -1.30 11.53
C PRO A 128 6.90 -0.58 10.39
N VAL A 129 6.20 0.35 9.75
CA VAL A 129 6.74 1.18 8.68
C VAL A 129 6.26 2.62 8.80
N PHE A 130 6.97 3.52 8.18
CA PHE A 130 6.46 4.85 7.85
C PHE A 130 5.87 4.83 6.44
N ALA A 131 4.56 5.02 6.33
CA ALA A 131 3.82 5.00 5.07
C ALA A 131 3.70 6.42 4.49
N LYS A 132 4.19 6.61 3.26
CA LYS A 132 4.05 7.87 2.53
C LYS A 132 2.75 7.88 1.72
N LEU A 133 1.72 8.52 2.27
CA LEU A 133 0.42 8.70 1.63
C LEU A 133 0.41 9.91 0.69
N GLY A 134 -0.28 9.76 -0.44
CA GLY A 134 -0.54 10.86 -1.37
C GLY A 134 -1.60 10.53 -2.40
N ASN A 135 -1.96 11.54 -3.19
CA ASN A 135 -2.89 11.41 -4.31
C ASN A 135 -2.14 10.90 -5.55
N ALA A 136 -2.72 9.90 -6.20
CA ALA A 136 -2.29 9.42 -7.51
C ALA A 136 -3.42 9.62 -8.52
N LYS A 137 -3.06 10.15 -9.68
CA LYS A 137 -3.98 10.26 -10.82
C LYS A 137 -3.98 8.95 -11.60
N TYR A 138 -5.16 8.53 -12.03
CA TYR A 138 -5.31 7.42 -12.96
C TYR A 138 -6.41 7.74 -13.97
N THR A 139 -6.24 7.25 -15.18
CA THR A 139 -7.26 7.34 -16.22
C THR A 139 -8.07 6.05 -16.20
N ASP A 140 -9.39 6.16 -16.12
CA ASP A 140 -10.25 4.99 -16.21
C ASP A 140 -10.44 4.51 -17.66
N ARG A 141 -11.22 3.45 -17.85
CA ARG A 141 -11.49 2.86 -19.17
C ARG A 141 -12.24 3.81 -20.11
N GLU A 142 -12.86 4.86 -19.57
CA GLU A 142 -13.64 5.85 -20.32
C GLU A 142 -12.80 7.09 -20.65
N GLY A 143 -11.52 7.10 -20.27
CA GLY A 143 -10.62 8.23 -20.51
C GLY A 143 -10.76 9.35 -19.47
N ILE A 144 -11.50 9.14 -18.39
CA ILE A 144 -11.73 10.15 -17.35
C ILE A 144 -10.58 10.09 -16.34
N GLU A 145 -9.93 11.23 -16.12
CA GLU A 145 -8.96 11.37 -15.05
C GLU A 145 -9.65 11.32 -13.68
N LYS A 146 -9.19 10.40 -12.84
CA LYS A 146 -9.64 10.22 -11.47
C LYS A 146 -8.44 10.30 -10.54
N GLU A 147 -8.71 10.69 -9.29
CA GLU A 147 -7.73 10.67 -8.22
C GLU A 147 -8.05 9.54 -7.25
N LYS A 148 -7.00 8.85 -6.80
CA LYS A 148 -7.07 7.88 -5.73
C LYS A 148 -5.99 8.19 -4.70
N ILE A 149 -6.21 7.71 -3.48
CA ILE A 149 -5.20 7.74 -2.42
C ILE A 149 -4.43 6.44 -2.49
N GLU A 150 -3.11 6.51 -2.40
CA GLU A 150 -2.28 5.32 -2.31
C GLU A 150 -1.05 5.56 -1.42
N VAL A 151 -0.49 4.47 -0.91
CA VAL A 151 0.84 4.48 -0.31
C VAL A 151 1.87 4.44 -1.44
N SER A 152 2.61 5.53 -1.58
CA SER A 152 3.56 5.73 -2.69
C SER A 152 4.95 5.16 -2.40
N ALA A 153 5.33 5.13 -1.12
CA ALA A 153 6.59 4.62 -0.58
C ALA A 153 6.41 4.19 0.88
N VAL A 154 7.27 3.30 1.34
CA VAL A 154 7.44 2.92 2.75
C VAL A 154 8.88 3.22 3.18
N LEU A 155 9.07 3.59 4.43
CA LEU A 155 10.36 3.82 5.07
C LEU A 155 10.44 2.98 6.35
N PRO A 156 11.64 2.54 6.77
CA PRO A 156 11.78 1.75 7.99
C PRO A 156 11.38 2.57 9.21
N TRP A 157 10.66 1.93 10.14
CA TRP A 157 10.34 2.50 11.45
C TRP A 157 10.98 1.65 12.55
N GLU A 158 12.27 1.90 12.79
CA GLU A 158 13.13 1.12 13.69
C GLU A 158 12.59 1.03 15.13
N ASP A 159 12.00 2.12 15.64
CA ASP A 159 11.43 2.19 16.99
C ASP A 159 9.96 1.73 17.05
N GLY A 160 9.39 1.32 15.91
CA GLY A 160 8.02 0.86 15.84
C GLY A 160 7.87 -0.51 16.47
N LYS A 161 6.71 -0.75 17.09
CA LYS A 161 6.38 -2.08 17.61
C LYS A 161 5.62 -2.86 16.54
N PRO A 162 6.04 -4.09 16.20
CA PRO A 162 5.28 -4.92 15.29
C PRO A 162 3.95 -5.30 15.93
N LEU A 163 2.92 -5.47 15.10
CA LEU A 163 1.65 -6.04 15.53
C LEU A 163 1.78 -7.55 15.71
N SER A 164 1.10 -8.08 16.72
CA SER A 164 0.89 -9.52 16.84
C SER A 164 -0.16 -10.03 15.85
N GLU A 165 -0.23 -11.35 15.65
CA GLU A 165 -1.28 -11.99 14.84
C GLU A 165 -2.69 -11.64 15.32
N ASP A 166 -2.90 -11.53 16.64
CA ASP A 166 -4.19 -11.15 17.23
C ASP A 166 -4.59 -9.70 16.87
N GLU A 167 -3.62 -8.79 16.79
CA GLU A 167 -3.85 -7.38 16.46
C GLU A 167 -4.08 -7.15 14.95
N LEU A 168 -3.60 -8.07 14.11
CA LEU A 168 -3.81 -8.08 12.66
C LEU A 168 -5.24 -8.52 12.29
N GLY A 169 -5.83 -9.44 13.07
CA GLY A 169 -7.17 -9.99 12.82
C GLY A 169 -8.34 -9.24 13.47
N SER A 170 -8.07 -8.25 14.33
CA SER A 170 -9.12 -7.47 15.00
C SER A 170 -9.73 -6.41 14.08
N ASP A 171 -10.56 -6.87 13.14
CA ASP A 171 -11.70 -6.09 12.68
C ASP A 171 -12.82 -6.35 13.71
N VAL A 172 -12.95 -5.50 14.72
CA VAL A 172 -14.14 -5.46 15.58
C VAL A 172 -14.98 -4.28 15.13
N PRO A 173 -15.98 -4.50 14.26
CA PRO A 173 -17.01 -3.51 14.00
C PRO A 173 -17.87 -3.37 15.26
N PHE A 174 -18.05 -2.15 15.75
CA PHE A 174 -19.18 -1.81 16.62
C PHE A 174 -20.16 -0.95 15.82
#